data_AF-A0A7S1I2U1-F1
#
_entry.id   AF-A0A7S1I2U1-F1
#
_cell.length_a   1.000
_cell.length_b   1.000
_cell.length_c   1.000
_cell.angle_alpha   90.00
_cell.angle_beta   90.00
_cell.angle_gamma   90.00
#
_symmetry.space_group_name_H-M   'P 1'
#
loop_
_entity.id
_entity.type
_entity.pdbx_description
1 polymer ?
#
loop_
_entity_poly.entity_id
_entity_poly.type
_entity_poly.pdbx_seq_one_letter_code
_entity_poly.pdbx_strand_id
1 'polypeptide(L)'
;AGAKAKEMDKEKEKARMDEKGKREQEKERRREERERLRREAELAMQERRREFEQRRAKEREEWVNRVWIKGIANPTSEREVYELFVVKCGPIYEMNMEQSTMDRFGWIEFTSAEARQAALDMNDKVIDQLGNTPLVVVDVAEKHRLDDERRRERKRAAQDQG
;
A
#
# COMPACT_ATOMS: atom_id res chain seq x y z
N ALA A 1 5.98 -57.41 -57.24
CA ALA A 1 5.40 -56.10 -56.82
C ALA A 1 5.01 -56.05 -55.34
N GLY A 2 4.42 -57.11 -54.75
CA GLY A 2 3.86 -57.05 -53.39
C GLY A 2 4.82 -56.94 -52.20
N ALA A 3 6.10 -57.33 -52.33
CA ALA A 3 7.08 -57.24 -51.24
C ALA A 3 7.55 -55.80 -50.95
N LYS A 4 7.88 -55.04 -52.01
CA LYS A 4 8.29 -53.63 -51.91
C LYS A 4 7.19 -52.72 -51.34
N ALA A 5 5.92 -53.01 -51.62
CA ALA A 5 4.80 -52.25 -51.09
C ALA A 5 4.65 -52.45 -49.56
N LYS A 6 4.80 -53.68 -49.08
CA LYS A 6 4.74 -54.00 -47.64
C LYS A 6 5.91 -53.43 -46.85
N GLU A 7 7.08 -53.30 -47.47
CA GLU A 7 8.27 -52.71 -46.85
C GLU A 7 8.12 -51.19 -46.70
N MET A 8 7.63 -50.50 -47.74
CA MET A 8 7.30 -49.07 -47.68
C MET A 8 6.23 -48.75 -46.63
N ASP A 9 5.22 -49.59 -46.46
CA ASP A 9 4.18 -49.37 -45.44
C ASP A 9 4.75 -49.48 -44.02
N LYS A 10 5.63 -50.46 -43.76
CA LYS A 10 6.32 -50.59 -42.47
C LYS A 10 7.22 -49.39 -42.17
N GLU A 11 7.91 -48.86 -43.18
CA GLU A 11 8.79 -47.70 -43.03
C GLU A 11 7.99 -46.42 -42.73
N LYS A 12 6.86 -46.23 -43.42
CA LYS A 12 5.91 -45.13 -43.13
C LYS A 12 5.30 -45.23 -41.73
N GLU A 13 4.97 -46.43 -41.29
CA GLU A 13 4.43 -46.68 -39.94
C GLU A 13 5.47 -46.35 -38.86
N LYS A 14 6.72 -46.78 -39.05
CA LYS A 14 7.84 -46.43 -38.17
C LYS A 14 8.06 -44.92 -38.10
N ALA A 15 8.09 -44.23 -39.25
CA ALA A 15 8.25 -42.78 -39.31
C ALA A 15 7.11 -42.04 -38.58
N ARG A 16 5.87 -42.52 -38.69
CA ARG A 16 4.72 -41.96 -37.96
C ARG A 16 4.82 -42.18 -36.44
N MET A 17 5.33 -43.33 -36.01
CA MET A 17 5.55 -43.59 -34.59
C MET A 17 6.67 -42.70 -34.01
N ASP A 18 7.76 -42.51 -34.75
CA ASP A 18 8.87 -41.64 -34.35
C ASP A 18 8.43 -40.17 -34.27
N GLU A 19 7.63 -39.69 -35.24
CA GLU A 19 7.08 -38.33 -35.22
C GLU A 19 6.09 -38.13 -34.07
N LYS A 20 5.25 -39.12 -33.78
CA LYS A 20 4.35 -39.11 -32.61
C LYS A 20 5.14 -39.05 -31.30
N GLY A 21 6.22 -39.81 -31.18
CA GLY A 21 7.12 -39.78 -30.02
C GLY A 21 7.74 -38.39 -29.80
N LYS A 22 8.23 -37.76 -30.87
CA LYS A 22 8.77 -36.39 -30.81
C LYS A 22 7.73 -35.36 -30.39
N ARG A 23 6.49 -35.47 -30.91
CA ARG A 23 5.38 -34.57 -30.54
C ARG A 23 4.97 -34.73 -29.08
N GLU A 24 4.95 -35.96 -28.55
CA GLU A 24 4.66 -36.19 -27.12
C GLU A 24 5.78 -35.66 -26.22
N GLN A 25 7.05 -35.89 -26.57
CA GLN A 25 8.18 -35.27 -25.84
C GLN A 25 8.10 -33.73 -25.85
N GLU A 26 7.74 -33.11 -26.98
CA GLU A 26 7.62 -31.67 -27.05
C GLU A 26 6.45 -31.14 -26.20
N LYS A 27 5.31 -31.83 -26.19
CA LYS A 27 4.17 -31.49 -25.32
C LYS A 27 4.55 -31.59 -23.84
N GLU A 28 5.27 -32.64 -23.46
CA GLU A 28 5.73 -32.85 -22.09
C GLU A 28 6.68 -31.72 -21.67
N ARG A 29 7.69 -31.39 -22.49
CA ARG A 29 8.57 -30.24 -22.24
C ARG A 29 7.83 -28.92 -22.09
N ARG A 30 6.84 -28.65 -22.96
CA ARG A 30 6.00 -27.44 -22.87
C ARG A 30 5.16 -27.41 -21.59
N ARG A 31 4.69 -28.57 -21.12
CA ARG A 31 3.95 -28.69 -19.87
C ARG A 31 4.85 -28.40 -18.67
N GLU A 32 6.03 -29.01 -18.63
CA GLU A 32 7.03 -28.78 -17.58
C GLU A 32 7.47 -27.31 -17.53
N GLU A 33 7.71 -26.69 -18.69
CA GLU A 33 8.08 -25.28 -18.76
C GLU A 33 6.96 -24.36 -18.26
N ARG A 34 5.70 -24.64 -18.60
CA ARG A 34 4.54 -23.91 -18.06
C ARG A 34 4.41 -24.07 -16.56
N GLU A 35 4.63 -25.27 -16.02
CA GLU A 35 4.60 -25.50 -14.58
C GLU A 35 5.75 -24.78 -13.87
N ARG A 36 6.95 -24.76 -14.47
CA ARG A 36 8.10 -24.00 -13.95
C ARG A 36 7.80 -22.50 -13.88
N LEU A 37 7.35 -21.92 -15.00
CA LEU A 37 6.99 -20.50 -15.07
C LEU A 37 5.87 -20.14 -14.09
N ARG A 38 4.89 -21.03 -13.89
CA ARG A 38 3.83 -20.82 -12.90
C ARG A 38 4.39 -20.76 -11.48
N ARG A 39 5.30 -21.68 -11.11
CA ARG A 39 5.96 -21.69 -9.79
C ARG A 39 6.83 -20.45 -9.59
N GLU A 40 7.60 -20.07 -10.61
CA GLU A 40 8.41 -18.84 -10.58
C GLU A 40 7.54 -17.58 -10.40
N ALA A 41 6.41 -17.49 -11.12
CA ALA A 41 5.48 -16.38 -10.98
C ALA A 41 4.84 -16.31 -9.58
N GLU A 42 4.52 -17.45 -9.00
CA GLU A 42 3.95 -17.55 -7.64
C GLU A 42 4.97 -17.11 -6.58
N LEU A 43 6.21 -17.57 -6.67
CA LEU A 43 7.31 -17.13 -5.80
C LEU A 43 7.55 -15.62 -5.93
N ALA A 44 7.63 -15.09 -7.16
CA ALA A 44 7.80 -13.66 -7.38
C ALA A 44 6.63 -12.83 -6.83
N MET A 45 5.40 -13.35 -6.89
CA MET A 45 4.24 -12.70 -6.29
C MET A 45 4.33 -12.69 -4.76
N GLN A 46 4.78 -13.80 -4.17
CA GLN A 46 4.98 -13.92 -2.72
C GLN A 46 6.08 -12.97 -2.23
N GLU A 47 7.20 -12.86 -2.94
CA GLU A 47 8.28 -11.93 -2.64
C GLU A 47 7.81 -10.47 -2.69
N ARG A 48 7.12 -10.07 -3.76
CA ARG A 48 6.54 -8.71 -3.85
C ARG A 48 5.58 -8.40 -2.71
N ARG A 49 4.77 -9.38 -2.28
CA ARG A 49 3.86 -9.22 -1.14
C ARG A 49 4.64 -8.98 0.16
N ARG A 50 5.70 -9.76 0.39
CA ARG A 50 6.58 -9.63 1.56
C ARG A 50 7.30 -8.28 1.59
N GLU A 51 7.88 -7.85 0.48
CA GLU A 51 8.53 -6.54 0.35
C GLU A 51 7.56 -5.41 0.64
N PHE A 52 6.34 -5.49 0.12
CA PHE A 52 5.29 -4.52 0.39
C PHE A 52 4.93 -4.46 1.88
N GLU A 53 4.78 -5.61 2.53
CA GLU A 53 4.50 -5.69 3.98
C GLU A 53 5.63 -5.13 4.82
N GLN A 54 6.90 -5.41 4.46
CA GLN A 54 8.07 -4.86 5.13
C GLN A 54 8.16 -3.33 4.98
N ARG A 55 7.93 -2.81 3.77
CA ARG A 55 7.89 -1.36 3.55
C ARG A 55 6.79 -0.71 4.38
N ARG A 56 5.59 -1.30 4.38
CA ARG A 56 4.47 -0.85 5.21
C ARG A 56 4.76 -0.92 6.71
N ALA A 57 5.51 -1.93 7.16
CA ALA A 57 5.94 -2.04 8.55
C ALA A 57 6.93 -0.92 8.91
N LYS A 58 7.91 -0.67 8.05
CA LYS A 58 8.86 0.43 8.23
C LYS A 58 8.19 1.81 8.23
N GLU A 59 7.26 2.05 7.30
CA GLU A 59 6.43 3.27 7.27
C GLU A 59 5.61 3.44 8.58
N ARG A 60 5.09 2.34 9.15
CA ARG A 60 4.39 2.37 10.44
C ARG A 60 5.33 2.66 11.62
N GLU A 61 6.56 2.16 11.59
CA GLU A 61 7.58 2.45 12.61
C GLU A 61 8.03 3.92 12.55
N GLU A 62 8.22 4.47 11.34
CA GLU A 62 8.62 5.87 11.12
C GLU A 62 7.56 6.88 11.60
N TRP A 63 6.28 6.51 11.63
CA TRP A 63 5.19 7.40 12.07
C TRP A 63 4.49 6.92 13.34
N VAL A 64 5.08 5.97 14.08
CA VAL A 64 4.41 5.30 15.19
C VAL A 64 3.97 6.26 16.30
N ASN A 65 4.60 7.43 16.43
CA ASN A 65 4.22 8.44 17.42
C ASN A 65 3.66 9.72 16.79
N ARG A 66 3.33 9.70 15.50
CA ARG A 66 2.94 10.89 14.75
C ARG A 66 1.43 10.95 14.53
N VAL A 67 0.81 12.09 14.87
CA VAL A 67 -0.60 12.38 14.59
C VAL A 67 -0.69 13.51 13.56
N TRP A 68 -1.72 13.46 12.73
CA TRP A 68 -2.15 14.59 11.92
C TRP A 68 -3.25 15.36 12.65
N ILE A 69 -3.17 16.69 12.60
CA ILE A 69 -4.09 17.60 13.27
C ILE A 69 -4.64 18.66 12.32
N LYS A 70 -5.89 19.06 12.53
CA LYS A 70 -6.57 20.19 11.85
C LYS A 70 -7.62 20.80 12.76
N GLY A 71 -8.09 22.00 12.41
CA GLY A 71 -9.15 22.71 13.12
C GLY A 71 -8.62 23.80 14.05
N ILE A 72 -7.37 24.22 13.87
CA ILE A 72 -6.74 25.28 14.65
C ILE A 72 -6.98 26.62 13.98
N ALA A 73 -7.40 27.63 14.73
CA ALA A 73 -7.64 28.96 14.19
C ALA A 73 -6.34 29.60 13.68
N ASN A 74 -6.41 30.28 12.53
CA ASN A 74 -5.25 30.95 11.91
C ASN A 74 -4.50 31.94 12.82
N PRO A 75 -5.17 32.71 13.72
CA PRO A 75 -4.47 33.57 14.66
C PRO A 75 -3.59 32.82 15.66
N THR A 76 -3.89 31.55 15.98
CA THR A 76 -3.09 30.75 16.90
C THR A 76 -1.72 30.45 16.29
N SER A 77 -0.65 30.82 16.96
CA SER A 77 0.72 30.58 16.54
C SER A 77 1.13 29.11 16.68
N GLU A 78 2.11 28.68 15.91
CA GLU A 78 2.69 27.34 16.02
C GLU A 78 3.23 27.08 17.44
N ARG A 79 3.82 28.09 18.08
CA ARG A 79 4.30 28.00 19.46
C ARG A 79 3.18 27.71 20.47
N GLU A 80 2.03 28.37 20.34
CA GLU A 80 0.89 28.14 21.24
C GLU A 80 0.33 26.72 21.08
N VAL A 81 0.30 26.21 19.83
CA VAL A 81 -0.05 24.80 19.57
C VAL A 81 0.95 23.87 20.25
N TYR A 82 2.25 24.10 20.06
CA TYR A 82 3.31 23.29 20.67
C TYR A 82 3.18 23.24 22.19
N GLU A 83 3.12 24.40 22.86
CA GLU A 83 3.05 24.51 24.32
C GLU A 83 1.80 23.81 24.87
N LEU A 84 0.65 23.97 24.20
CA LEU A 84 -0.57 23.30 24.61
C LEU A 84 -0.46 21.77 24.51
N PHE A 85 0.03 21.23 23.40
CA PHE A 85 0.15 19.79 23.22
C PHE A 85 1.22 19.18 24.14
N VAL A 86 2.29 19.91 24.45
CA VAL A 86 3.25 19.51 25.49
C VAL A 86 2.59 19.40 26.86
N VAL A 87 1.76 20.38 27.24
CA VAL A 87 1.07 20.39 28.55
C VAL A 87 -0.04 19.34 28.63
N LYS A 88 -0.78 19.13 27.54
CA LYS A 88 -1.97 18.25 27.52
C LYS A 88 -1.64 16.79 27.24
N CYS A 89 -0.63 16.52 26.42
CA CYS A 89 -0.36 15.19 25.89
C CYS A 89 1.02 14.68 26.32
N GLY A 90 2.06 15.51 26.22
CA GLY A 90 3.43 15.15 26.60
C GLY A 90 4.47 15.66 25.60
N PRO A 91 5.76 15.33 25.81
CA PRO A 91 6.85 15.93 25.05
C PRO A 91 6.79 15.61 23.55
N ILE A 92 6.96 16.66 22.75
CA ILE A 92 6.96 16.62 21.29
C ILE A 92 8.40 16.51 20.80
N TYR A 93 8.67 15.54 19.94
CA TYR A 93 9.93 15.37 19.23
C TYR A 93 10.05 16.37 18.08
N GLU A 94 9.01 16.44 17.23
CA GLU A 94 8.97 17.33 16.07
C GLU A 94 7.52 17.75 15.78
N MET A 95 7.32 18.94 15.25
CA MET A 95 6.02 19.44 14.81
C MET A 95 6.17 20.26 13.55
N ASN A 96 5.18 20.15 12.66
CA ASN A 96 5.08 20.97 11.47
C ASN A 96 3.64 21.46 11.29
N MET A 97 3.46 22.77 11.25
CA MET A 97 2.16 23.41 11.05
C MET A 97 2.11 24.22 9.76
N GLU A 98 1.08 23.98 8.97
CA GLU A 98 0.74 24.73 7.76
C GLU A 98 -0.52 25.58 7.99
N GLN A 99 -0.65 26.66 7.23
CA GLN A 99 -1.80 27.57 7.27
C GLN A 99 -2.61 27.44 5.98
N SER A 100 -3.92 27.24 6.11
CA SER A 100 -4.90 27.37 5.03
C SER A 100 -5.60 28.72 5.12
N THR A 101 -6.49 29.01 4.17
CA THR A 101 -7.33 30.22 4.22
C THR A 101 -8.29 30.23 5.42
N MET A 102 -8.67 29.07 5.94
CA MET A 102 -9.72 28.93 6.97
C MET A 102 -9.17 28.49 8.32
N ASP A 103 -8.08 27.72 8.33
CA ASP A 103 -7.54 27.08 9.53
C ASP A 103 -6.10 26.61 9.33
N ARG A 104 -5.45 26.22 10.43
CA ARG A 104 -4.17 25.54 10.43
C ARG A 104 -4.36 24.05 10.54
N PHE A 105 -3.41 23.33 9.94
CA PHE A 105 -3.34 21.89 9.96
C PHE A 105 -1.87 21.47 9.90
N GLY A 106 -1.56 20.24 10.27
CA GLY A 106 -0.17 19.81 10.37
C GLY A 106 -0.04 18.43 10.98
N TRP A 107 1.16 18.11 11.44
CA TRP A 107 1.42 16.88 12.17
C TRP A 107 2.33 17.14 13.38
N ILE A 108 2.16 16.30 14.39
CA ILE A 108 2.95 16.32 15.62
C ILE A 108 3.52 14.92 15.83
N GLU A 109 4.83 14.81 16.01
CA GLU A 109 5.50 13.60 16.44
C GLU A 109 5.83 13.69 17.92
N PHE A 110 5.27 12.75 18.69
CA PHE A 110 5.53 12.65 20.11
C PHE A 110 6.73 11.77 20.42
N THR A 111 7.35 12.02 21.56
CA THR A 111 8.44 11.17 22.07
C THR A 111 7.96 9.80 22.57
N SER A 112 6.66 9.66 22.88
CA SER A 112 6.09 8.41 23.40
C SER A 112 4.71 8.09 22.80
N ALA A 113 4.36 6.82 22.86
CA ALA A 113 3.08 6.31 22.37
C ALA A 113 1.90 6.77 23.23
N GLU A 114 2.11 6.99 24.53
CA GLU A 114 1.12 7.50 25.48
C GLU A 114 0.76 8.94 25.15
N ALA A 115 1.75 9.79 24.84
CA ALA A 115 1.51 11.18 24.45
C ALA A 115 0.76 11.25 23.11
N ARG A 116 1.13 10.40 22.15
CA ARG A 116 0.36 10.23 20.91
C ARG A 116 -1.09 9.84 21.20
N GLN A 117 -1.32 8.86 22.08
CA GLN A 117 -2.68 8.42 22.42
C GLN A 117 -3.48 9.54 23.10
N ALA A 118 -2.87 10.30 24.01
CA ALA A 118 -3.51 11.46 24.64
C ALA A 118 -3.93 12.51 23.60
N ALA A 119 -3.13 12.73 22.55
CA ALA A 119 -3.48 13.61 21.45
C ALA A 119 -4.65 13.06 20.62
N LEU A 120 -4.67 11.75 20.32
CA LEU A 120 -5.80 11.10 19.64
C LEU A 120 -7.11 11.24 20.43
N ASP A 121 -7.03 11.16 21.77
CA ASP A 121 -8.18 11.37 22.65
C ASP A 121 -8.68 12.83 22.65
N MET A 122 -7.97 13.76 22.00
CA MET A 122 -8.43 15.13 21.78
C MET A 122 -9.26 15.31 20.50
N ASN A 123 -9.42 14.26 19.68
CA ASN A 123 -10.28 14.32 18.51
C ASN A 123 -11.72 14.73 18.88
N ASP A 124 -12.34 15.54 18.03
CA ASP A 124 -13.68 16.15 18.18
C ASP A 124 -13.86 17.06 19.41
N LYS A 125 -12.79 17.38 20.15
CA LYS A 125 -12.86 18.37 21.24
C LYS A 125 -12.67 19.78 20.71
N VAL A 126 -13.46 20.71 21.24
CA VAL A 126 -13.22 22.15 21.11
C VAL A 126 -12.26 22.57 22.21
N ILE A 127 -11.18 23.24 21.83
CA ILE A 127 -10.18 23.75 22.76
C ILE A 127 -10.12 25.26 22.56
N ASP A 128 -10.63 26.02 23.53
CA ASP A 128 -10.80 27.48 23.41
C ASP A 128 -9.48 28.18 23.02
N GLN A 129 -8.32 27.70 23.48
CA GLN A 129 -7.01 28.25 23.11
C GLN A 129 -6.65 28.07 21.62
N LEU A 130 -7.27 27.10 20.94
CA LEU A 130 -7.05 26.78 19.53
C LEU A 130 -8.18 27.28 18.62
N GLY A 131 -9.26 27.83 19.19
CA GLY A 131 -10.42 28.35 18.47
C GLY A 131 -11.71 27.58 18.72
N ASN A 132 -12.73 27.87 17.90
CA ASN A 132 -14.10 27.40 18.13
C ASN A 132 -14.49 26.20 17.23
N THR A 133 -13.53 25.62 16.53
CA THR A 133 -13.74 24.46 15.67
C THR A 133 -13.29 23.20 16.41
N PRO A 134 -14.05 22.09 16.36
CA PRO A 134 -13.58 20.81 16.88
C PRO A 134 -12.27 20.40 16.21
N LEU A 135 -11.32 19.92 17.01
CA LEU A 135 -10.07 19.37 16.49
C LEU A 135 -10.34 18.08 15.73
N VAL A 136 -9.69 17.94 14.57
CA VAL A 136 -9.57 16.65 13.89
C VAL A 136 -8.17 16.12 14.19
N VAL A 137 -8.08 15.03 14.94
CA VAL A 137 -6.83 14.37 15.29
C VAL A 137 -6.91 12.91 14.84
N VAL A 138 -6.03 12.53 13.92
CA VAL A 138 -5.99 11.16 13.39
C VAL A 138 -4.55 10.68 13.31
N ASP A 139 -4.35 9.36 13.31
CA ASP A 139 -3.04 8.78 13.03
C ASP A 139 -2.60 9.15 11.61
N VAL A 140 -1.31 9.46 11.41
CA VAL A 140 -0.79 9.84 10.08
C VAL A 140 -0.97 8.70 9.06
N ALA A 141 -0.81 7.44 9.49
CA ALA A 141 -1.05 6.29 8.61
C ALA A 141 -2.51 6.23 8.16
N GLU A 142 -3.46 6.58 9.05
CA GLU A 142 -4.88 6.65 8.73
C GLU A 142 -5.19 7.82 7.80
N LYS A 143 -4.60 8.99 8.04
CA LYS A 143 -4.71 10.15 7.14
C LYS A 143 -4.25 9.81 5.72
N HIS A 144 -3.11 9.13 5.57
CA HIS A 144 -2.62 8.69 4.26
C HIS A 144 -3.58 7.69 3.60
N ARG A 145 -4.16 6.75 4.37
CA ARG A 145 -5.16 5.81 3.86
C ARG A 145 -6.39 6.55 3.31
N LEU A 146 -6.92 7.51 4.06
CA LEU A 146 -8.08 8.31 3.66
C LEU A 146 -7.79 9.18 2.42
N ASP A 147 -6.58 9.73 2.31
CA ASP A 147 -6.16 10.49 1.12
C ASP A 147 -6.05 9.60 -0.12
N ASP A 148 -5.50 8.39 0.03
CA ASP A 148 -5.43 7.39 -1.03
C ASP A 148 -6.82 6.95 -1.50
N GLU A 149 -7.75 6.71 -0.58
CA GLU A 149 -9.14 6.36 -0.88
C GLU A 149 -9.83 7.49 -1.65
N ARG A 150 -9.76 8.73 -1.16
CA ARG A 150 -10.30 9.91 -1.86
C ARG A 150 -9.70 10.08 -3.26
N ARG A 151 -8.41 9.83 -3.42
CA ARG A 151 -7.73 9.90 -4.72
C ARG A 151 -8.26 8.84 -5.68
N ARG A 152 -8.56 7.63 -5.20
CA ARG A 152 -9.14 6.55 -6.02
C ARG A 152 -10.59 6.87 -6.41
N GLU A 153 -11.39 7.39 -5.49
CA GLU A 153 -12.78 7.79 -5.76
C GLU A 153 -12.85 8.89 -6.82
N ARG A 154 -12.03 9.94 -6.69
CA ARG A 154 -11.97 11.01 -7.70
C ARG A 154 -11.59 10.49 -9.08
N LYS A 155 -10.67 9.52 -9.15
CA LYS A 155 -10.31 8.87 -10.42
C LYS A 155 -11.47 8.08 -11.03
N ARG A 156 -12.21 7.32 -10.23
CA ARG A 156 -13.40 6.57 -10.68
C ARG A 156 -14.49 7.52 -11.17
N ALA A 157 -14.82 8.55 -10.39
CA ALA A 157 -15.82 9.55 -10.76
C ALA A 157 -15.47 10.30 -12.06
N ALA A 158 -14.19 10.54 -12.32
CA ALA A 158 -13.74 11.15 -13.58
C ALA A 158 -13.81 10.19 -14.78
N GLN A 159 -13.75 8.87 -14.55
CA GLN A 159 -13.90 7.86 -15.61
C GLN A 159 -15.37 7.60 -15.96
N ASP A 160 -16.28 7.71 -15.01
CA ASP A 160 -17.72 7.52 -15.23
C ASP A 160 -18.42 8.74 -15.88
N GLN A 161 -17.72 9.87 -15.99
CA GLN A 161 -18.21 11.11 -16.61
C GLN A 161 -17.72 11.32 -18.06
N GLY A 162 -17.00 10.35 -18.65
CA GLY A 162 -16.51 10.38 -20.04
C GLY A 162 -17.04 9.23 -20.87
#